data_AF-A0AAW4YLE6-F1
#
_entry.id   AF-A0AAW4YLE6-F1
#
_cell.length_a   1.000
_cell.length_b   1.000
_cell.length_c   1.000
_cell.angle_alpha   90.00
_cell.angle_beta   90.00
_cell.angle_gamma   90.00
#
_symmetry.space_group_name_H-M   'P 1'
#
loop_
_entity.id
_entity.type
_entity.pdbx_description
1 polymer ?
#
loop_
_entity_poly.entity_id
_entity_poly.type
_entity_poly.pdbx_seq_one_letter_code
_entity_poly.pdbx_strand_id
1 'polypeptide(L)'
;MKILYIDDQGTDSLKLDLEKYGFDVDTSDASEFNSTLAKINEDFDAYVMDFELSACGTGMVDAPTYASTIRTFGQNHKDSPIVLISSDQKIHQFKQDFSSLDLFDKIITKEEFTQKLSKYSKQIVALVNAYKTIKNTDFDICKMLDMDAGETIDFRLQNLISSFKKNQDVYGCSRIVLETVVRSVGMLVGKDLVAARFGIDKTCDDFGSFLEYIAKYKYEGIFSSAYERWWWNGVMAFWNDISEKQSLRRLDATERVAILNSKLGLKLVPATPIKNNFSSYFWTYCKGSLLPLDPSEGYVFMQKELKPWQEEEYISLDYALEVPSARKYLTPTARKEILAYGKK
;
A
#
# COMPACT_ATOMS: atom_id res chain seq x y z
N MET A 1 5.77 -14.20 16.90
CA MET A 1 5.82 -14.36 15.43
C MET A 1 7.24 -14.69 15.10
N LYS A 2 7.47 -15.88 14.56
CA LYS A 2 8.81 -16.44 14.33
C LYS A 2 9.28 -16.09 12.92
N ILE A 3 10.43 -15.45 12.79
CA ILE A 3 10.99 -15.00 11.52
C ILE A 3 12.33 -15.68 11.30
N LEU A 4 12.57 -16.16 10.08
CA LEU A 4 13.90 -16.56 9.64
C LEU A 4 14.56 -15.39 8.92
N TYR A 5 15.65 -14.87 9.48
CA TYR A 5 16.52 -13.88 8.83
C TYR A 5 17.71 -14.59 8.18
N ILE A 6 17.82 -14.46 6.86
CA ILE A 6 18.92 -15.00 6.06
C ILE A 6 19.90 -13.87 5.74
N ASP A 7 21.15 -14.02 6.18
CA ASP A 7 22.21 -13.01 6.10
C ASP A 7 23.55 -13.66 5.73
N ASP A 8 24.50 -12.87 5.22
CA ASP A 8 25.87 -13.31 4.89
C ASP A 8 26.92 -12.83 5.89
N GLN A 9 26.63 -11.81 6.70
CA GLN A 9 27.62 -11.17 7.58
C GLN A 9 27.42 -11.41 9.08
N GLY A 10 26.42 -12.21 9.48
CA GLY A 10 26.11 -12.39 10.91
C GLY A 10 25.79 -11.05 11.59
N THR A 11 25.25 -10.09 10.82
CA THR A 11 25.12 -8.71 11.28
C THR A 11 23.96 -8.58 12.27
N ASP A 12 24.31 -8.39 13.54
CA ASP A 12 23.35 -8.28 14.65
C ASP A 12 22.37 -7.10 14.52
N SER A 13 22.66 -6.05 13.75
CA SER A 13 21.86 -4.82 13.79
C SER A 13 20.43 -4.97 13.27
N LEU A 14 20.22 -5.65 12.13
CA LEU A 14 18.87 -5.85 11.59
C LEU A 14 18.07 -6.86 12.43
N LYS A 15 18.74 -7.90 12.94
CA LYS A 15 18.18 -8.84 13.90
C LYS A 15 17.69 -8.09 15.15
N LEU A 16 18.54 -7.26 15.74
CA LEU A 16 18.22 -6.47 16.93
C LEU A 16 17.05 -5.51 16.67
N ASP A 17 16.98 -4.88 15.48
CA ASP A 17 15.85 -4.04 15.11
C ASP A 17 14.54 -4.84 15.04
N LEU A 18 14.55 -6.04 14.45
CA LEU A 18 13.40 -6.94 14.41
C LEU A 18 12.99 -7.42 15.81
N GLU A 19 13.94 -7.85 16.64
CA GLU A 19 13.69 -8.28 18.01
C GLU A 19 13.18 -7.14 18.89
N LYS A 20 13.69 -5.92 18.71
CA LYS A 20 13.23 -4.70 19.41
C LYS A 20 11.75 -4.41 19.15
N TYR A 21 11.23 -4.78 17.99
CA TYR A 21 9.81 -4.67 17.70
C TYR A 21 8.96 -5.81 18.33
N GLY A 22 9.61 -6.92 18.71
CA GLY A 22 8.97 -8.08 19.34
C GLY A 22 8.88 -9.32 18.46
N PHE A 23 9.67 -9.42 17.39
CA PHE A 23 9.80 -10.66 16.62
C PHE A 23 10.71 -11.66 17.32
N ASP A 24 10.41 -12.94 17.17
CA ASP A 24 11.30 -14.04 17.53
C ASP A 24 12.13 -14.39 16.29
N VAL A 25 13.43 -14.08 16.31
CA VAL A 25 14.26 -14.06 15.10
C VAL A 25 15.34 -15.14 15.14
N ASP A 26 15.19 -16.15 14.30
CA ASP A 26 16.25 -17.10 14.00
C ASP A 26 17.08 -16.59 12.83
N THR A 27 18.39 -16.81 12.88
CA THR A 27 19.30 -16.45 11.79
C THR A 27 19.81 -17.68 11.05
N SER A 28 19.98 -17.53 9.73
CA SER A 28 20.70 -18.49 8.90
C SER A 28 21.82 -17.80 8.13
N ASP A 29 22.99 -18.42 8.14
CA ASP A 29 24.12 -18.00 7.33
C ASP A 29 23.95 -18.56 5.91
N ALA A 30 23.82 -17.67 4.94
CA ALA A 30 23.61 -18.02 3.54
C ALA A 30 24.83 -18.70 2.88
N SER A 31 26.00 -18.69 3.52
CA SER A 31 27.17 -19.45 3.10
C SER A 31 26.98 -20.97 3.21
N GLU A 32 26.12 -21.41 4.14
CA GLU A 32 25.77 -22.82 4.31
C GLU A 32 24.44 -23.14 3.61
N PHE A 33 24.45 -23.28 2.29
CA PHE A 33 23.23 -23.47 1.47
C PHE A 33 22.32 -24.60 1.99
N ASN A 34 22.88 -25.80 2.24
CA ASN A 34 22.11 -26.95 2.73
C ASN A 34 21.54 -26.74 4.13
N SER A 35 22.30 -26.07 5.00
CA SER A 35 21.87 -25.70 6.37
C SER A 35 20.71 -24.70 6.31
N THR A 36 20.83 -23.70 5.44
CA THR A 36 19.77 -22.70 5.19
C THR A 36 18.52 -23.35 4.61
N LEU A 37 18.63 -24.29 3.66
CA LEU A 37 17.47 -25.03 3.17
C LEU A 37 16.81 -25.89 4.25
N ALA A 38 17.60 -26.55 5.10
CA ALA A 38 17.08 -27.31 6.22
C ALA A 38 16.31 -26.40 7.21
N LYS A 39 16.85 -25.21 7.52
CA LYS A 39 16.17 -24.20 8.33
C LYS A 39 14.90 -23.68 7.68
N ILE A 40 14.91 -23.38 6.37
CA ILE A 40 13.71 -22.95 5.64
C ILE A 40 12.56 -23.96 5.80
N ASN A 41 12.90 -25.26 5.89
CA ASN A 41 11.93 -26.33 6.07
C ASN A 41 11.31 -26.41 7.47
N GLU A 42 11.85 -25.69 8.46
CA GLU A 42 11.20 -25.48 9.75
C GLU A 42 9.94 -24.59 9.61
N ASP A 43 9.28 -24.33 10.74
CA ASP A 43 8.06 -23.53 10.79
C ASP A 43 8.38 -22.06 11.11
N PHE A 44 8.23 -21.21 10.10
CA PHE A 44 8.44 -19.77 10.20
C PHE A 44 7.24 -19.01 9.64
N ASP A 45 6.86 -17.94 10.33
CA ASP A 45 5.76 -17.07 9.92
C ASP A 45 6.15 -16.20 8.72
N ALA A 46 7.43 -15.81 8.61
CA ALA A 46 7.95 -14.98 7.52
C ALA A 46 9.45 -15.22 7.30
N TYR A 47 9.89 -14.89 6.09
CA TYR A 47 11.30 -14.93 5.68
C TYR A 47 11.80 -13.52 5.38
N VAL A 48 12.89 -13.11 6.04
CA VAL A 48 13.58 -11.84 5.78
C VAL A 48 14.94 -12.16 5.20
N MET A 49 15.34 -11.48 4.12
CA MET A 49 16.61 -11.74 3.44
C MET A 49 17.35 -10.43 3.21
N ASP A 50 18.66 -10.40 3.48
CA ASP A 50 19.54 -9.47 2.76
C ASP A 50 19.69 -9.96 1.31
N PHE A 51 19.95 -9.02 0.41
CA PHE A 51 19.94 -9.23 -1.02
C PHE A 51 21.18 -9.95 -1.54
N GLU A 52 22.35 -9.36 -1.31
CA GLU A 52 23.64 -9.93 -1.69
C GLU A 52 24.10 -10.85 -0.59
N LEU A 53 23.80 -12.13 -0.75
CA LEU A 53 24.24 -13.15 0.17
C LEU A 53 25.61 -13.70 -0.24
N SER A 54 26.02 -13.46 -1.51
CA SER A 54 27.28 -13.92 -2.09
C SER A 54 28.45 -12.92 -2.02
N ALA A 55 28.20 -11.66 -1.64
CA ALA A 55 29.17 -10.56 -1.78
C ALA A 55 30.46 -10.71 -0.95
N CYS A 56 30.41 -11.48 0.15
CA CYS A 56 31.60 -11.77 0.97
C CYS A 56 32.45 -12.95 0.43
N GLY A 57 32.10 -13.53 -0.71
CA GLY A 57 32.80 -14.69 -1.28
C GLY A 57 32.50 -16.02 -0.59
N THR A 58 31.55 -16.04 0.36
CA THR A 58 31.15 -17.21 1.15
C THR A 58 29.74 -17.71 0.80
N GLY A 59 28.81 -16.83 0.43
CA GLY A 59 27.48 -17.23 -0.06
C GLY A 59 27.52 -17.82 -1.46
N MET A 60 26.87 -18.97 -1.65
CA MET A 60 26.84 -19.65 -2.96
C MET A 60 25.82 -19.02 -3.92
N VAL A 61 24.79 -18.37 -3.41
CA VAL A 61 23.64 -17.84 -4.16
C VAL A 61 23.03 -16.62 -3.47
N ASP A 62 22.36 -15.74 -4.22
CA ASP A 62 21.70 -14.54 -3.69
C ASP A 62 20.24 -14.79 -3.27
N ALA A 63 19.60 -13.78 -2.65
CA ALA A 63 18.23 -13.86 -2.16
C ALA A 63 17.19 -14.40 -3.17
N PRO A 64 17.22 -14.03 -4.47
CA PRO A 64 16.27 -14.57 -5.45
C PRO A 64 16.29 -16.09 -5.56
N THR A 65 17.43 -16.76 -5.32
CA THR A 65 17.51 -18.22 -5.38
C THR A 65 16.76 -18.87 -4.21
N TYR A 66 16.96 -18.35 -2.99
CA TYR A 66 16.21 -18.79 -1.82
C TYR A 66 14.71 -18.48 -1.97
N ALA A 67 14.37 -17.27 -2.41
CA ALA A 67 12.98 -16.88 -2.62
C ALA A 67 12.30 -17.76 -3.69
N SER A 68 12.98 -18.06 -4.81
CA SER A 68 12.47 -18.99 -5.82
C SER A 68 12.24 -20.39 -5.25
N THR A 69 13.15 -20.87 -4.40
CA THR A 69 13.04 -22.19 -3.75
C THR A 69 11.83 -22.25 -2.81
N ILE A 70 11.56 -21.18 -2.06
CA ILE A 70 10.40 -21.08 -1.16
C ILE A 70 9.08 -20.97 -1.95
N ARG A 71 9.08 -20.28 -3.09
CA ARG A 71 7.87 -20.06 -3.91
C ARG A 71 7.51 -21.26 -4.77
N THR A 72 8.49 -22.00 -5.27
CA THR A 72 8.26 -23.11 -6.21
C THR A 72 7.55 -24.25 -5.50
N PHE A 73 6.40 -24.69 -6.02
CA PHE A 73 5.69 -25.87 -5.51
C PHE A 73 6.60 -27.09 -5.50
N GLY A 74 6.79 -27.68 -4.31
CA GLY A 74 7.74 -28.75 -4.07
C GLY A 74 7.96 -28.97 -2.58
N GLN A 75 9.01 -29.70 -2.21
CA GLN A 75 9.30 -30.04 -0.80
C GLN A 75 9.58 -28.79 0.06
N ASN A 76 10.23 -27.78 -0.51
CA ASN A 76 10.62 -26.56 0.21
C ASN A 76 9.59 -25.43 0.09
N HIS A 77 8.42 -25.70 -0.51
CA HIS A 77 7.40 -24.68 -0.73
C HIS A 77 6.83 -24.19 0.60
N LYS A 78 6.67 -22.86 0.74
CA LYS A 78 6.06 -22.25 1.92
C LYS A 78 5.08 -21.16 1.55
N ASP A 79 3.88 -21.26 2.11
CA ASP A 79 2.88 -20.20 2.12
C ASP A 79 3.15 -19.19 3.24
N SER A 80 4.29 -18.51 3.14
CA SER A 80 4.70 -17.44 4.05
C SER A 80 5.29 -16.27 3.26
N PRO A 81 5.12 -15.02 3.73
CA PRO A 81 5.67 -13.85 3.06
C PRO A 81 7.19 -13.81 3.09
N ILE A 82 7.76 -13.24 2.02
CA ILE A 82 9.20 -13.04 1.85
C ILE A 82 9.47 -11.54 1.72
N VAL A 83 10.32 -11.01 2.59
CA VAL A 83 10.67 -9.58 2.68
C VAL A 83 12.15 -9.40 2.42
N LEU A 84 12.47 -8.59 1.43
CA LEU A 84 13.84 -8.22 1.11
C LEU A 84 14.22 -6.91 1.81
N ILE A 85 15.31 -6.92 2.57
CA ILE A 85 15.86 -5.73 3.23
C ILE A 85 17.31 -5.56 2.80
N SER A 86 17.63 -4.54 2.00
CA SER A 86 19.01 -4.31 1.55
C SER A 86 19.39 -2.84 1.42
N SER A 87 20.64 -2.53 1.08
CA SER A 87 21.06 -1.16 0.88
C SER A 87 20.52 -0.57 -0.44
N ASP A 88 20.33 0.76 -0.45
CA ASP A 88 19.63 1.46 -1.53
C ASP A 88 20.35 1.34 -2.88
N GLN A 89 21.69 1.43 -2.87
CA GLN A 89 22.53 1.25 -4.06
C GLN A 89 22.33 -0.13 -4.70
N LYS A 90 22.16 -1.18 -3.90
CA LYS A 90 21.99 -2.57 -4.38
C LYS A 90 20.61 -2.79 -4.98
N ILE A 91 19.57 -2.26 -4.34
CA ILE A 91 18.19 -2.32 -4.86
C ILE A 91 18.09 -1.65 -6.24
N HIS A 92 18.82 -0.54 -6.46
CA HIS A 92 18.81 0.17 -7.73
C HIS A 92 19.49 -0.60 -8.88
N GLN A 93 20.54 -1.37 -8.62
CA GLN A 93 21.20 -2.22 -9.63
C GLN A 93 20.26 -3.31 -10.13
N PHE A 94 19.47 -3.91 -9.24
CA PHE A 94 18.54 -5.00 -9.57
C PHE A 94 17.16 -4.56 -10.07
N LYS A 95 16.79 -3.28 -9.98
CA LYS A 95 15.62 -2.74 -10.71
C LYS A 95 15.73 -2.90 -12.23
N GLN A 96 16.88 -3.31 -12.76
CA GLN A 96 17.06 -3.67 -14.17
C GLN A 96 16.59 -5.10 -14.49
N ASP A 97 16.48 -5.99 -13.49
CA ASP A 97 15.93 -7.34 -13.61
C ASP A 97 14.60 -7.46 -12.83
N PHE A 98 13.52 -7.01 -13.49
CA PHE A 98 12.18 -6.96 -12.91
C PHE A 98 11.64 -8.31 -12.46
N SER A 99 12.08 -9.42 -13.07
CA SER A 99 11.54 -10.76 -12.82
C SER A 99 11.89 -11.29 -11.43
N SER A 100 13.11 -11.02 -10.96
CA SER A 100 13.61 -11.44 -9.66
C SER A 100 12.93 -10.71 -8.49
N LEU A 101 12.45 -9.48 -8.71
CA LEU A 101 11.75 -8.69 -7.69
C LEU A 101 10.34 -9.21 -7.41
N ASP A 102 9.73 -9.91 -8.36
CA ASP A 102 8.40 -10.49 -8.22
C ASP A 102 8.35 -11.69 -7.26
N LEU A 103 9.48 -12.12 -6.71
CA LEU A 103 9.55 -13.18 -5.71
C LEU A 103 9.23 -12.70 -4.29
N PHE A 104 9.35 -11.39 -4.04
CA PHE A 104 9.24 -10.79 -2.71
C PHE A 104 7.89 -10.07 -2.54
N ASP A 105 7.25 -10.23 -1.39
CA ASP A 105 6.05 -9.47 -1.03
C ASP A 105 6.38 -8.00 -0.77
N LYS A 106 7.61 -7.75 -0.30
CA LYS A 106 8.06 -6.41 0.06
C LYS A 106 9.57 -6.26 -0.13
N ILE A 107 9.97 -5.09 -0.61
CA ILE A 107 11.36 -4.67 -0.72
C ILE A 107 11.51 -3.35 0.04
N ILE A 108 12.47 -3.29 0.95
CA ILE A 108 12.69 -2.17 1.86
C ILE A 108 14.20 -1.89 1.92
N THR A 109 14.59 -0.62 2.01
CA THR A 109 15.99 -0.30 2.24
C THR A 109 16.34 -0.46 3.72
N LYS A 110 17.57 -0.85 4.07
CA LYS A 110 18.01 -0.92 5.48
C LYS A 110 17.78 0.41 6.22
N GLU A 111 18.11 1.52 5.57
CA GLU A 111 17.88 2.87 6.11
C GLU A 111 16.40 3.14 6.39
N GLU A 112 15.52 2.84 5.43
CA GLU A 112 14.09 3.02 5.60
C GLU A 112 13.53 2.13 6.71
N PHE A 113 14.01 0.88 6.79
CA PHE A 113 13.57 -0.06 7.82
C PHE A 113 13.90 0.46 9.22
N THR A 114 15.15 0.86 9.48
CA THR A 114 15.56 1.39 10.79
C THR A 114 14.85 2.70 11.12
N GLN A 115 14.72 3.64 10.17
CA GLN A 115 14.03 4.91 10.41
C GLN A 115 12.52 4.75 10.67
N LYS A 116 11.90 3.72 10.09
CA LYS A 116 10.45 3.50 10.14
C LYS A 116 10.12 2.09 10.65
N LEU A 117 10.87 1.64 11.67
CA LEU A 117 10.79 0.28 12.22
C LEU A 117 9.34 -0.13 12.51
N SER A 118 8.61 0.69 13.27
CA SER A 118 7.22 0.40 13.62
C SER A 118 6.31 0.23 12.39
N LYS A 119 6.50 1.05 11.36
CA LYS A 119 5.69 0.97 10.12
C LYS A 119 5.96 -0.33 9.37
N TYR A 120 7.22 -0.66 9.13
CA TYR A 120 7.56 -1.83 8.33
C TYR A 120 7.32 -3.13 9.09
N SER A 121 7.58 -3.17 10.39
CA SER A 121 7.22 -4.33 11.20
C SER A 121 5.71 -4.57 11.25
N LYS A 122 4.87 -3.52 11.33
CA LYS A 122 3.41 -3.67 11.15
C LYS A 122 3.05 -4.26 9.79
N GLN A 123 3.75 -3.88 8.73
CA GLN A 123 3.52 -4.43 7.39
C GLN A 123 3.90 -5.91 7.29
N ILE A 124 5.00 -6.34 7.94
CA ILE A 124 5.37 -7.76 8.04
C ILE A 124 4.29 -8.54 8.76
N VAL A 125 3.83 -8.05 9.92
CA VAL A 125 2.74 -8.68 10.67
C VAL A 125 1.46 -8.78 9.84
N ALA A 126 1.11 -7.70 9.14
CA ALA A 126 -0.05 -7.66 8.25
C ALA A 126 0.04 -8.67 7.09
N LEU A 127 1.23 -8.86 6.51
CA LEU A 127 1.49 -9.88 5.49
C LEU A 127 1.27 -11.29 6.05
N VAL A 128 1.89 -11.61 7.19
CA VAL A 128 1.72 -12.93 7.83
C VAL A 128 0.25 -13.22 8.12
N ASN A 129 -0.45 -12.25 8.71
CA ASN A 129 -1.86 -12.41 9.02
C ASN A 129 -2.71 -12.57 7.75
N ALA A 130 -2.40 -11.84 6.67
CA ALA A 130 -3.10 -11.99 5.39
C ALA A 130 -2.97 -13.42 4.84
N TYR A 131 -1.77 -14.00 4.85
CA TYR A 131 -1.55 -15.38 4.40
C TYR A 131 -2.36 -16.39 5.24
N LYS A 132 -2.36 -16.22 6.57
CA LYS A 132 -3.16 -17.06 7.47
C LYS A 132 -4.65 -16.94 7.19
N THR A 133 -5.16 -15.71 7.05
CA THR A 133 -6.57 -15.45 6.76
C THR A 133 -6.98 -16.04 5.40
N ILE A 134 -6.21 -15.80 4.34
CA ILE A 134 -6.51 -16.33 2.99
C ILE A 134 -6.70 -17.85 3.02
N LYS A 135 -5.79 -18.56 3.70
CA LYS A 135 -5.87 -20.02 3.87
C LYS A 135 -7.09 -20.43 4.70
N ASN A 136 -7.30 -19.79 5.85
CA ASN A 136 -8.39 -20.12 6.78
C ASN A 136 -9.78 -19.85 6.19
N THR A 137 -9.89 -18.87 5.30
CA THR A 137 -11.16 -18.52 4.63
C THR A 137 -11.34 -19.26 3.31
N ASP A 138 -10.39 -20.12 2.89
CA ASP A 138 -10.41 -20.83 1.61
C ASP A 138 -10.65 -19.87 0.42
N PHE A 139 -9.89 -18.77 0.41
CA PHE A 139 -9.92 -17.71 -0.61
C PHE A 139 -11.30 -17.04 -0.77
N ASP A 140 -12.19 -17.13 0.23
CA ASP A 140 -13.46 -16.40 0.24
C ASP A 140 -13.19 -14.90 0.38
N ILE A 141 -13.36 -14.16 -0.72
CA ILE A 141 -13.06 -12.73 -0.79
C ILE A 141 -13.89 -11.90 0.21
N CYS A 142 -15.14 -12.29 0.46
CA CYS A 142 -16.00 -11.55 1.40
C CYS A 142 -15.46 -11.70 2.82
N LYS A 143 -15.04 -12.90 3.21
CA LYS A 143 -14.42 -13.14 4.52
C LYS A 143 -13.03 -12.52 4.64
N MET A 144 -12.23 -12.56 3.57
CA MET A 144 -10.89 -11.98 3.56
C MET A 144 -10.91 -10.46 3.73
N LEU A 145 -11.86 -9.79 3.07
CA LEU A 145 -12.00 -8.34 3.11
C LEU A 145 -12.91 -7.86 4.24
N ASP A 146 -13.43 -8.78 5.06
CA ASP A 146 -14.38 -8.52 6.14
C ASP A 146 -15.56 -7.67 5.69
N MET A 147 -16.28 -8.20 4.69
CA MET A 147 -17.32 -7.43 4.01
C MET A 147 -18.68 -7.51 4.65
N ASP A 148 -19.33 -6.36 4.75
CA ASP A 148 -20.73 -6.23 5.09
C ASP A 148 -21.66 -6.43 3.88
N ALA A 149 -22.95 -6.71 4.15
CA ALA A 149 -23.96 -6.97 3.12
C ALA A 149 -24.19 -5.81 2.12
N GLY A 150 -23.75 -4.59 2.45
CA GLY A 150 -23.86 -3.41 1.59
C GLY A 150 -22.67 -3.18 0.65
N GLU A 151 -21.62 -3.98 0.76
CA GLU A 151 -20.38 -3.81 0.00
C GLU A 151 -20.37 -4.61 -1.28
N THR A 152 -19.80 -4.01 -2.33
CA THR A 152 -19.80 -4.59 -3.67
C THR A 152 -18.38 -4.69 -4.19
N ILE A 153 -18.06 -5.84 -4.79
CA ILE A 153 -16.79 -6.06 -5.49
C ILE A 153 -17.05 -6.20 -6.98
N ASP A 154 -16.12 -5.70 -7.79
CA ASP A 154 -16.08 -5.96 -9.23
C ASP A 154 -15.89 -7.47 -9.50
N PHE A 155 -16.78 -8.07 -10.30
CA PHE A 155 -16.76 -9.50 -10.63
C PHE A 155 -15.42 -9.99 -11.21
N ARG A 156 -14.63 -9.12 -11.85
CA ARG A 156 -13.31 -9.45 -12.39
C ARG A 156 -12.29 -9.72 -11.28
N LEU A 157 -12.39 -9.00 -10.17
CA LEU A 157 -11.57 -9.27 -8.99
C LEU A 157 -11.97 -10.63 -8.38
N GLN A 158 -13.26 -10.92 -8.27
CA GLN A 158 -13.75 -12.21 -7.77
C GLN A 158 -13.26 -13.39 -8.64
N ASN A 159 -13.30 -13.24 -9.97
CA ASN A 159 -12.78 -14.23 -10.92
C ASN A 159 -11.26 -14.45 -10.75
N LEU A 160 -10.52 -13.37 -10.48
CA LEU A 160 -9.08 -13.44 -10.27
C LEU A 160 -8.76 -14.18 -8.97
N ILE A 161 -9.44 -13.87 -7.86
CA ILE A 161 -9.32 -14.62 -6.60
C ILE A 161 -9.70 -16.09 -6.77
N SER A 162 -10.76 -16.38 -7.53
CA SER A 162 -11.17 -17.76 -7.85
C SER A 162 -10.09 -18.52 -8.63
N SER A 163 -9.31 -17.84 -9.46
CA SER A 163 -8.17 -18.43 -10.17
C SER A 163 -7.04 -18.79 -9.21
N PHE A 164 -6.72 -17.91 -8.25
CA PHE A 164 -5.74 -18.19 -7.21
C PHE A 164 -6.16 -19.34 -6.31
N LYS A 165 -7.45 -19.42 -5.94
CA LYS A 165 -8.01 -20.55 -5.19
C LYS A 165 -7.77 -21.89 -5.89
N LYS A 166 -8.00 -21.97 -7.20
CA LYS A 166 -7.79 -23.20 -7.98
C LYS A 166 -6.34 -23.68 -7.93
N ASN A 167 -5.40 -22.74 -7.90
CA ASN A 167 -3.96 -23.03 -7.87
C ASN A 167 -3.39 -23.07 -6.45
N GLN A 168 -4.21 -22.85 -5.41
CA GLN A 168 -3.77 -22.66 -4.03
C GLN A 168 -2.67 -21.58 -3.90
N ASP A 169 -2.74 -20.54 -4.73
CA ASP A 169 -1.73 -19.49 -4.79
C ASP A 169 -2.02 -18.37 -3.80
N VAL A 170 -1.62 -18.61 -2.54
CA VAL A 170 -1.79 -17.65 -1.43
C VAL A 170 -1.00 -16.36 -1.71
N TYR A 171 0.18 -16.47 -2.31
CA TYR A 171 1.02 -15.34 -2.66
C TYR A 171 0.35 -14.41 -3.67
N GLY A 172 -0.08 -14.95 -4.81
CA GLY A 172 -0.75 -14.18 -5.86
C GLY A 172 -2.03 -13.51 -5.34
N CYS A 173 -2.78 -14.21 -4.50
CA CYS A 173 -3.96 -13.68 -3.82
C CYS A 173 -3.63 -12.53 -2.86
N SER A 174 -2.65 -12.72 -1.97
CA SER A 174 -2.16 -11.70 -1.04
C SER A 174 -1.70 -10.44 -1.78
N ARG A 175 -0.86 -10.63 -2.81
CA ARG A 175 -0.30 -9.55 -3.62
C ARG A 175 -1.36 -8.79 -4.39
N ILE A 176 -2.33 -9.46 -5.02
CA ILE A 176 -3.37 -8.77 -5.78
C ILE A 176 -4.24 -7.91 -4.87
N VAL A 177 -4.61 -8.40 -3.68
CA VAL A 177 -5.42 -7.64 -2.73
C VAL A 177 -4.64 -6.45 -2.21
N LEU A 178 -3.39 -6.66 -1.79
CA LEU A 178 -2.56 -5.58 -1.27
C LEU A 178 -2.36 -4.47 -2.30
N GLU A 179 -1.91 -4.81 -3.51
CA GLU A 179 -1.53 -3.82 -4.53
C GLU A 179 -2.72 -3.18 -5.21
N THR A 180 -3.82 -3.92 -5.38
CA THR A 180 -4.93 -3.45 -6.19
C THR A 180 -6.17 -2.99 -5.44
N VAL A 181 -6.35 -3.45 -4.21
CA VAL A 181 -7.50 -3.09 -3.36
C VAL A 181 -7.03 -2.17 -2.23
N VAL A 182 -6.08 -2.60 -1.41
CA VAL A 182 -5.70 -1.88 -0.19
C VAL A 182 -4.81 -0.67 -0.48
N ARG A 183 -3.84 -0.78 -1.40
CA ARG A 183 -2.90 0.33 -1.70
C ARG A 183 -3.40 1.31 -2.75
N SER A 184 -4.43 0.94 -3.52
CA SER A 184 -5.00 1.78 -4.57
C SER A 184 -6.20 2.59 -4.09
N VAL A 185 -6.53 3.62 -4.86
CA VAL A 185 -7.83 4.30 -4.76
C VAL A 185 -8.85 3.52 -5.58
N GLY A 186 -10.04 3.31 -5.01
CA GLY A 186 -11.16 2.64 -5.66
C GLY A 186 -12.24 2.33 -4.63
N MET A 187 -12.52 1.04 -4.42
CA MET A 187 -13.47 0.60 -3.39
C MET A 187 -13.06 1.01 -1.97
N LEU A 188 -11.76 0.99 -1.69
CA LEU A 188 -11.18 1.47 -0.44
C LEU A 188 -10.52 2.83 -0.65
N VAL A 189 -10.61 3.67 0.38
CA VAL A 189 -10.03 5.01 0.38
C VAL A 189 -9.23 5.26 1.64
N GLY A 190 -8.14 6.03 1.52
CA GLY A 190 -7.35 6.48 2.66
C GLY A 190 -7.80 7.82 3.21
N LYS A 191 -7.30 8.17 4.40
CA LYS A 191 -7.60 9.43 5.09
C LYS A 191 -7.40 10.68 4.23
N ASP A 192 -6.36 10.71 3.39
CA ASP A 192 -6.05 11.86 2.55
C ASP A 192 -7.11 12.08 1.48
N LEU A 193 -7.64 10.98 0.91
CA LEU A 193 -8.72 11.06 -0.07
C LEU A 193 -10.06 11.36 0.58
N VAL A 194 -10.31 10.82 1.77
CA VAL A 194 -11.49 11.18 2.57
C VAL A 194 -11.49 12.70 2.83
N ALA A 195 -10.40 13.24 3.36
CA ALA A 195 -10.26 14.68 3.58
C ALA A 195 -10.49 15.48 2.29
N ALA A 196 -9.86 15.07 1.18
CA ALA A 196 -10.03 15.74 -0.10
C ALA A 196 -11.48 15.71 -0.60
N ARG A 197 -12.15 14.55 -0.60
CA ARG A 197 -13.53 14.41 -1.09
C ARG A 197 -14.55 15.14 -0.23
N PHE A 198 -14.31 15.25 1.08
CA PHE A 198 -15.14 16.09 1.95
C PHE A 198 -14.72 17.57 1.97
N GLY A 199 -13.60 17.93 1.32
CA GLY A 199 -13.09 19.30 1.29
C GLY A 199 -12.61 19.79 2.66
N ILE A 200 -12.15 18.89 3.53
CA ILE A 200 -11.70 19.21 4.88
C ILE A 200 -10.18 19.44 4.88
N ASP A 201 -9.72 20.49 5.56
CA ASP A 201 -8.33 20.60 5.95
C ASP A 201 -8.03 19.55 7.03
N LYS A 202 -7.30 18.50 6.65
CA LYS A 202 -6.95 17.38 7.54
C LYS A 202 -6.04 17.78 8.72
N THR A 203 -5.53 19.02 8.74
CA THR A 203 -4.71 19.54 9.85
C THR A 203 -5.54 20.19 10.95
N CYS A 204 -6.84 20.42 10.73
CA CYS A 204 -7.72 20.97 11.76
C CYS A 204 -8.00 19.96 12.88
N ASP A 205 -8.20 20.47 14.11
CA ASP A 205 -8.34 19.67 15.32
C ASP A 205 -9.49 18.65 15.24
N ASP A 206 -10.62 19.05 14.65
CA ASP A 206 -11.83 18.22 14.58
C ASP A 206 -11.79 17.16 13.47
N PHE A 207 -10.75 17.10 12.65
CA PHE A 207 -10.66 16.07 11.60
C PHE A 207 -10.63 14.66 12.19
N GLY A 208 -9.94 14.45 13.33
CA GLY A 208 -9.98 13.18 14.05
C GLY A 208 -11.40 12.80 14.49
N SER A 209 -12.11 13.76 15.09
CA SER A 209 -13.52 13.59 15.50
C SER A 209 -14.44 13.26 14.32
N PHE A 210 -14.19 13.84 13.14
CA PHE A 210 -14.92 13.50 11.92
C PHE A 210 -14.70 12.04 11.49
N LEU A 211 -13.47 11.51 11.61
CA LEU A 211 -13.19 10.12 11.28
C LEU A 211 -13.95 9.14 12.18
N GLU A 212 -14.22 9.50 13.44
CA GLU A 212 -15.04 8.69 14.35
C GLU A 212 -16.50 8.54 13.87
N TYR A 213 -17.07 9.56 13.22
CA TYR A 213 -18.42 9.46 12.65
C TYR A 213 -18.53 8.46 11.49
N ILE A 214 -17.42 8.21 10.80
CA ILE A 214 -17.35 7.23 9.71
C ILE A 214 -16.61 5.94 10.12
N ALA A 215 -16.27 5.77 11.41
CA ALA A 215 -15.51 4.63 11.91
C ALA A 215 -16.19 3.29 11.65
N LYS A 216 -17.54 3.25 11.63
CA LYS A 216 -18.30 2.05 11.28
C LYS A 216 -18.10 1.55 9.84
N TYR A 217 -17.47 2.34 8.98
CA TYR A 217 -17.10 1.96 7.60
C TYR A 217 -15.60 1.74 7.43
N LYS A 218 -14.86 1.68 8.54
CA LYS A 218 -13.44 1.38 8.52
C LYS A 218 -13.25 -0.04 8.01
N TYR A 219 -12.27 -0.22 7.14
CA TYR A 219 -11.92 -1.53 6.60
C TYR A 219 -11.13 -2.33 7.63
N GLU A 220 -11.63 -3.51 7.99
CA GLU A 220 -11.03 -4.40 9.00
C GLU A 220 -10.45 -5.70 8.44
N GLY A 221 -10.65 -5.97 7.13
CA GLY A 221 -10.11 -7.15 6.44
C GLY A 221 -8.58 -7.23 6.39
N ILE A 222 -8.05 -8.18 5.62
CA ILE A 222 -6.60 -8.40 5.53
C ILE A 222 -5.84 -7.10 5.22
N PHE A 223 -4.69 -6.92 5.87
CA PHE A 223 -3.85 -5.72 5.85
C PHE A 223 -4.36 -4.47 6.59
N SER A 224 -5.57 -4.48 7.17
CA SER A 224 -6.14 -3.35 7.93
C SER A 224 -5.23 -2.82 9.06
N SER A 225 -4.48 -3.71 9.72
CA SER A 225 -3.55 -3.35 10.80
C SER A 225 -2.36 -2.48 10.36
N ALA A 226 -2.02 -2.49 9.07
CA ALA A 226 -0.93 -1.70 8.50
C ALA A 226 -1.41 -0.57 7.57
N TYR A 227 -2.64 -0.68 7.06
CA TYR A 227 -3.21 0.26 6.10
C TYR A 227 -4.60 0.69 6.56
N GLU A 228 -4.65 1.89 7.13
CA GLU A 228 -5.90 2.49 7.55
C GLU A 228 -6.72 2.96 6.35
N ARG A 229 -7.89 2.33 6.16
CA ARG A 229 -8.77 2.48 5.01
C ARG A 229 -10.24 2.49 5.42
N TRP A 230 -11.09 2.99 4.52
CA TRP A 230 -12.55 2.96 4.63
C TRP A 230 -13.19 2.48 3.34
N TRP A 231 -14.32 1.80 3.47
CA TRP A 231 -15.20 1.44 2.37
C TRP A 231 -15.92 2.67 1.83
N TRP A 232 -15.63 3.06 0.59
CA TRP A 232 -16.13 4.33 0.06
C TRP A 232 -17.65 4.37 -0.11
N ASN A 233 -18.27 3.24 -0.51
CA ASN A 233 -19.72 3.10 -0.58
C ASN A 233 -20.37 3.36 0.79
N GLY A 234 -19.77 2.87 1.87
CA GLY A 234 -20.22 3.12 3.24
C GLY A 234 -20.11 4.60 3.63
N VAL A 235 -18.95 5.20 3.36
CA VAL A 235 -18.72 6.63 3.59
C VAL A 235 -19.69 7.52 2.77
N MET A 236 -20.01 7.11 1.54
CA MET A 236 -21.02 7.77 0.71
C MET A 236 -22.43 7.61 1.24
N ALA A 237 -22.77 6.45 1.82
CA ALA A 237 -24.06 6.24 2.48
C ALA A 237 -24.22 7.20 3.67
N PHE A 238 -23.18 7.33 4.50
CA PHE A 238 -23.15 8.32 5.58
C PHE A 238 -23.37 9.75 5.08
N TRP A 239 -22.65 10.14 4.01
CA TRP A 239 -22.85 11.46 3.43
C TRP A 239 -24.30 11.67 2.98
N ASN A 240 -24.89 10.70 2.28
CA ASN A 240 -26.26 10.80 1.78
C ASN A 240 -27.28 10.99 2.91
N ASP A 241 -27.04 10.37 4.07
CA ASP A 241 -27.91 10.47 5.24
C ASP A 241 -27.86 11.88 5.86
N ILE A 242 -26.67 12.48 6.00
CA ILE A 242 -26.52 13.79 6.66
C ILE A 242 -26.79 14.98 5.72
N SER A 243 -26.62 14.79 4.40
CA SER A 243 -26.72 15.86 3.40
C SER A 243 -28.07 15.93 2.69
N GLU A 244 -29.07 15.18 3.16
CA GLU A 244 -30.39 15.11 2.51
C GLU A 244 -30.29 14.70 1.03
N LYS A 245 -29.38 13.74 0.75
CA LYS A 245 -29.07 13.22 -0.59
C LYS A 245 -28.49 14.24 -1.57
N GLN A 246 -27.92 15.35 -1.09
CA GLN A 246 -27.15 16.24 -1.94
C GLN A 246 -25.91 15.51 -2.49
N SER A 247 -25.55 15.79 -3.74
CA SER A 247 -24.39 15.16 -4.35
C SER A 247 -23.11 15.78 -3.83
N LEU A 248 -22.27 14.97 -3.16
CA LEU A 248 -20.95 15.40 -2.67
C LEU A 248 -20.12 16.07 -3.78
N ARG A 249 -20.19 15.53 -5.01
CA ARG A 249 -19.41 15.99 -6.18
C ARG A 249 -19.87 17.34 -6.73
N ARG A 250 -21.08 17.80 -6.38
CA ARG A 250 -21.66 19.08 -6.85
C ARG A 250 -21.48 20.22 -5.85
N LEU A 251 -20.85 19.96 -4.72
CA LEU A 251 -20.59 20.96 -3.70
C LEU A 251 -19.10 21.28 -3.68
N ASP A 252 -18.76 22.50 -3.35
CA ASP A 252 -17.40 22.91 -3.06
C ASP A 252 -16.98 22.59 -1.62
N ALA A 253 -15.70 22.77 -1.29
CA ALA A 253 -15.17 22.49 0.04
C ALA A 253 -15.88 23.26 1.17
N THR A 254 -16.26 24.52 0.93
CA THR A 254 -16.93 25.38 1.92
C THR A 254 -18.33 24.87 2.20
N GLU A 255 -19.09 24.54 1.15
CA GLU A 255 -20.44 23.99 1.25
C GLU A 255 -20.45 22.64 1.97
N ARG A 256 -19.52 21.74 1.62
CA ARG A 256 -19.38 20.42 2.27
C ARG A 256 -19.10 20.56 3.76
N VAL A 257 -18.13 21.40 4.13
CA VAL A 257 -17.77 21.63 5.53
C VAL A 257 -18.89 22.31 6.31
N ALA A 258 -19.63 23.25 5.70
CA ALA A 258 -20.78 23.88 6.34
C ALA A 258 -21.87 22.86 6.70
N ILE A 259 -22.16 21.90 5.81
CA ILE A 259 -23.10 20.81 6.08
C ILE A 259 -22.59 19.92 7.22
N LEU A 260 -21.32 19.52 7.17
CA LEU A 260 -20.72 18.68 8.21
C LEU A 260 -20.77 19.35 9.58
N ASN A 261 -20.35 20.61 9.68
CA ASN A 261 -20.35 21.35 10.95
C ASN A 261 -21.77 21.53 11.49
N SER A 262 -22.73 21.85 10.62
CA SER A 262 -24.14 21.99 10.99
C SER A 262 -24.77 20.69 11.51
N LYS A 263 -24.48 19.56 10.85
CA LYS A 263 -25.10 18.27 11.18
C LYS A 263 -24.38 17.52 12.30
N LEU A 264 -23.07 17.70 12.44
CA LEU A 264 -22.23 16.94 13.38
C LEU A 264 -21.78 17.75 14.61
N GLY A 265 -22.05 19.07 14.62
CA GLY A 265 -21.61 19.95 15.71
C GLY A 265 -20.09 20.15 15.78
N LEU A 266 -19.38 19.91 14.68
CA LEU A 266 -17.92 20.05 14.57
C LEU A 266 -17.53 21.47 14.11
N LYS A 267 -16.24 21.77 14.20
CA LYS A 267 -15.57 23.00 13.73
C LYS A 267 -14.50 22.65 12.70
N LEU A 268 -14.89 21.88 11.68
CA LEU A 268 -14.04 21.56 10.54
C LEU A 268 -13.72 22.82 9.74
N VAL A 269 -12.53 22.84 9.14
CA VAL A 269 -12.05 23.94 8.30
C VAL A 269 -12.06 23.49 6.82
N PRO A 270 -12.60 24.29 5.88
CA PRO A 270 -12.51 23.99 4.45
C PRO A 270 -11.07 23.99 3.97
N ALA A 271 -10.68 22.98 3.20
CA ALA A 271 -9.39 22.96 2.53
C ALA A 271 -9.29 24.04 1.45
N THR A 272 -8.09 24.60 1.29
CA THR A 272 -7.80 25.58 0.25
C THR A 272 -7.16 24.94 -0.98
N PRO A 273 -7.40 25.46 -2.21
CA PRO A 273 -6.73 24.98 -3.40
C PRO A 273 -5.21 25.04 -3.31
N ILE A 274 -4.54 24.09 -3.98
CA ILE A 274 -3.08 24.09 -4.13
C ILE A 274 -2.66 25.35 -4.92
N LYS A 275 -1.42 25.79 -4.75
CA LYS A 275 -0.85 26.88 -5.56
C LYS A 275 -1.02 26.59 -7.06
N ASN A 276 -1.48 27.60 -7.81
CA ASN A 276 -1.85 27.53 -9.24
C ASN A 276 -3.10 26.70 -9.58
N ASN A 277 -3.87 26.27 -8.57
CA ASN A 277 -5.19 25.69 -8.71
C ASN A 277 -6.26 26.68 -8.20
N PHE A 278 -7.47 26.60 -8.72
CA PHE A 278 -8.57 27.53 -8.38
C PHE A 278 -9.80 26.81 -7.86
N SER A 279 -10.05 25.57 -8.31
CA SER A 279 -11.23 24.81 -7.91
C SER A 279 -11.11 24.27 -6.49
N SER A 280 -12.21 24.36 -5.74
CA SER A 280 -12.42 23.69 -4.45
C SER A 280 -13.40 22.51 -4.53
N TYR A 281 -13.76 22.06 -5.75
CA TYR A 281 -14.57 20.86 -5.99
C TYR A 281 -13.73 19.58 -5.92
N PHE A 282 -12.87 19.48 -4.90
CA PHE A 282 -11.90 18.42 -4.74
C PHE A 282 -12.56 17.03 -4.83
N TRP A 283 -11.93 16.12 -5.56
CA TRP A 283 -12.38 14.72 -5.66
C TRP A 283 -11.25 13.72 -5.48
N THR A 284 -10.02 14.16 -5.74
CA THR A 284 -8.80 13.41 -5.58
C THR A 284 -7.80 14.21 -4.74
N TYR A 285 -6.60 13.69 -4.55
CA TYR A 285 -5.49 14.41 -3.96
C TYR A 285 -4.27 14.34 -4.87
N CYS A 286 -3.40 15.34 -4.81
CA CYS A 286 -2.12 15.29 -5.50
C CYS A 286 -1.26 14.17 -4.89
N LYS A 287 -0.91 13.16 -5.69
CA LYS A 287 -0.15 11.98 -5.23
C LYS A 287 1.18 12.35 -4.56
N GLY A 288 1.78 13.47 -4.98
CA GLY A 288 3.03 14.00 -4.46
C GLY A 288 2.88 14.73 -3.11
N SER A 289 2.05 15.78 -3.07
CA SER A 289 1.90 16.64 -1.89
C SER A 289 0.86 16.16 -0.87
N LEU A 290 0.01 15.19 -1.25
CA LEU A 290 -1.13 14.71 -0.47
C LEU A 290 -2.15 15.80 -0.11
N LEU A 291 -2.19 16.88 -0.91
CA LEU A 291 -3.15 17.97 -0.79
C LEU A 291 -4.37 17.72 -1.70
N PRO A 292 -5.58 18.20 -1.32
CA PRO A 292 -6.78 18.07 -2.13
C PRO A 292 -6.64 18.65 -3.53
N LEU A 293 -7.23 17.99 -4.52
CA LEU A 293 -7.12 18.36 -5.93
C LEU A 293 -8.44 18.07 -6.66
N ASP A 294 -8.85 19.03 -7.49
CA ASP A 294 -9.87 18.80 -8.50
C ASP A 294 -9.22 18.11 -9.71
N PRO A 295 -9.70 16.92 -10.13
CA PRO A 295 -9.18 16.23 -11.31
C PRO A 295 -9.14 17.08 -12.59
N SER A 296 -10.02 18.07 -12.73
CA SER A 296 -10.05 18.98 -13.90
C SER A 296 -8.85 19.92 -13.98
N GLU A 297 -8.16 20.14 -12.86
CA GLU A 297 -6.95 20.96 -12.77
C GLU A 297 -5.71 20.11 -12.42
N GLY A 298 -5.81 18.79 -12.54
CA GLY A 298 -4.76 17.83 -12.26
C GLY A 298 -4.24 17.12 -13.51
N TYR A 299 -3.01 16.60 -13.44
CA TYR A 299 -2.44 15.76 -14.48
C TYR A 299 -2.51 14.29 -14.10
N VAL A 300 -3.09 13.45 -14.96
CA VAL A 300 -3.16 12.00 -14.76
C VAL A 300 -1.75 11.42 -14.65
N PHE A 301 -1.53 10.64 -13.60
CA PHE A 301 -0.23 10.10 -13.19
C PHE A 301 -0.17 8.58 -13.42
N MET A 302 0.42 8.19 -14.55
CA MET A 302 0.40 6.80 -15.05
C MET A 302 1.61 5.99 -14.58
N GLN A 303 1.70 5.72 -13.26
CA GLN A 303 2.78 4.88 -12.72
C GLN A 303 2.55 3.38 -12.90
N LYS A 304 1.29 2.95 -13.01
CA LYS A 304 0.89 1.54 -13.08
C LYS A 304 -0.30 1.37 -14.00
N GLU A 305 -0.47 0.17 -14.51
CA GLU A 305 -1.69 -0.23 -15.21
C GLU A 305 -2.85 -0.29 -14.20
N LEU A 306 -3.91 0.47 -14.47
CA LEU A 306 -5.09 0.49 -13.61
C LEU A 306 -5.98 -0.72 -13.90
N LYS A 307 -6.44 -1.36 -12.83
CA LYS A 307 -7.49 -2.38 -12.88
C LYS A 307 -8.87 -1.73 -12.90
N PRO A 308 -9.91 -2.41 -13.43
CA PRO A 308 -11.24 -1.82 -13.58
C PRO A 308 -11.91 -1.32 -12.28
N TRP A 309 -11.47 -1.82 -11.12
CA TRP A 309 -11.95 -1.41 -9.79
C TRP A 309 -11.11 -0.30 -9.15
N GLN A 310 -10.24 0.36 -9.92
CA GLN A 310 -9.34 1.41 -9.46
C GLN A 310 -9.65 2.74 -10.12
N GLU A 311 -9.32 3.81 -9.42
CA GLU A 311 -9.40 5.18 -9.92
C GLU A 311 -8.04 5.71 -10.38
N GLU A 312 -8.07 6.68 -11.28
CA GLU A 312 -6.89 7.40 -11.71
C GLU A 312 -6.23 8.19 -10.58
N GLU A 313 -4.90 8.26 -10.60
CA GLU A 313 -4.12 9.09 -9.71
C GLU A 313 -3.70 10.37 -10.42
N TYR A 314 -3.56 11.47 -9.68
CA TYR A 314 -3.27 12.79 -10.24
C TYR A 314 -2.11 13.47 -9.52
N ILE A 315 -1.40 14.34 -10.21
CA ILE A 315 -0.48 15.31 -9.60
C ILE A 315 -0.85 16.74 -10.01
N SER A 316 -0.58 17.70 -9.14
CA SER A 316 -0.80 19.12 -9.41
C SER A 316 0.29 19.68 -10.34
N LEU A 317 0.00 20.82 -10.97
CA LEU A 317 0.99 21.59 -11.74
C LEU A 317 2.21 21.94 -10.88
N ASP A 318 1.97 22.43 -9.67
CA ASP A 318 3.01 22.85 -8.73
C ASP A 318 3.99 21.70 -8.42
N TYR A 319 3.46 20.52 -8.06
CA TYR A 319 4.30 19.34 -7.80
C TYR A 319 5.06 18.89 -9.05
N ALA A 320 4.43 18.94 -10.22
CA ALA A 320 5.08 18.59 -11.47
C ALA A 320 6.23 19.57 -11.83
N LEU A 321 6.10 20.85 -11.47
CA LEU A 321 7.17 21.84 -11.64
C LEU A 321 8.34 21.59 -10.67
N GLU A 322 8.05 21.33 -9.41
CA GLU A 322 9.05 21.08 -8.36
C GLU A 322 9.81 19.76 -8.53
N VAL A 323 9.14 18.71 -9.05
CA VAL A 323 9.69 17.36 -9.17
C VAL A 323 9.75 16.91 -10.64
N PRO A 324 10.77 17.32 -11.41
CA PRO A 324 10.90 16.97 -12.83
C PRO A 324 10.88 15.47 -13.12
N SER A 325 11.36 14.63 -12.20
CA SER A 325 11.38 13.17 -12.35
C SER A 325 9.98 12.55 -12.39
N ALA A 326 8.97 13.20 -11.78
CA ALA A 326 7.58 12.74 -11.82
C ALA A 326 6.97 12.86 -13.23
N ARG A 327 7.46 13.80 -14.05
CA ARG A 327 6.94 14.08 -15.39
C ARG A 327 7.05 12.89 -16.35
N LYS A 328 7.94 11.93 -16.08
CA LYS A 328 8.10 10.72 -16.91
C LYS A 328 6.84 9.84 -16.92
N TYR A 329 5.98 9.98 -15.92
CA TYR A 329 4.71 9.27 -15.80
C TYR A 329 3.51 10.05 -16.35
N LEU A 330 3.75 11.19 -17.01
CA LEU A 330 2.71 12.01 -17.61
C LEU A 330 2.62 11.80 -19.13
N THR A 331 1.46 12.12 -19.69
CA THR A 331 1.26 12.12 -21.14
C THR A 331 2.22 13.11 -21.82
N PRO A 332 2.63 12.86 -23.08
CA PRO A 332 3.45 13.81 -23.83
C PRO A 332 2.85 15.21 -23.92
N THR A 333 1.53 15.33 -24.01
CA THR A 333 0.80 16.60 -24.04
C THR A 333 0.94 17.37 -22.73
N ALA A 334 0.63 16.73 -21.60
CA ALA A 334 0.78 17.33 -20.27
C ALA A 334 2.21 17.83 -20.02
N ARG A 335 3.23 17.04 -20.42
CA ARG A 335 4.64 17.45 -20.31
C ARG A 335 4.95 18.74 -21.07
N LYS A 336 4.42 18.90 -22.29
CA LYS A 336 4.64 20.10 -23.10
C LYS A 336 4.00 21.34 -22.44
N GLU A 337 2.79 21.19 -21.92
CA GLU A 337 2.08 22.27 -21.21
C GLU A 337 2.85 22.73 -19.98
N ILE A 338 3.29 21.80 -19.13
CA ILE A 338 4.08 22.10 -17.93
C ILE A 338 5.38 22.81 -18.28
N LEU A 339 6.09 22.35 -19.32
CA LEU A 339 7.34 22.99 -19.77
C LEU A 339 7.11 24.39 -20.37
N ALA A 340 5.96 24.63 -20.99
CA ALA A 340 5.60 25.96 -21.47
C ALA A 340 5.28 26.91 -20.30
N TYR A 341 4.69 26.39 -19.23
CA TYR A 341 4.41 27.15 -18.01
C TYR A 341 5.68 27.52 -17.26
N GLY A 342 6.60 26.57 -17.04
CA GLY A 342 7.84 26.81 -16.30
C GLY A 342 8.90 27.68 -17.00
N LYS A 343 8.65 28.12 -18.24
CA LYS A 343 9.49 29.09 -18.98
C LYS A 343 8.99 30.54 -18.86
N LYS A 344 7.80 30.73 -18.29
CA LYS A 344 7.26 32.05 -17.92
C LYS A 344 7.62 32.34 -16.47
#